data_AF-A0A328LE02-F1
#
_entry.id   AF-A0A328LE02-F1
#
_cell.length_a   1.000
_cell.length_b   1.000
_cell.length_c   1.000
_cell.angle_alpha   90.00
_cell.angle_beta   90.00
_cell.angle_gamma   90.00
#
_symmetry.space_group_name_H-M   'P 1'
#
loop_
_entity.id
_entity.type
_entity.pdbx_description
1 polymer ?
#
loop_
_entity_poly.entity_id
_entity_poly.type
_entity_poly.pdbx_seq_one_letter_code
_entity_poly.pdbx_strand_id
1 'polypeptide(L)'
;MNRRKNCKLKKSMKVFMGSAVMTTTLFTSMTVNGLNIHAETTQTQAQYEERTFELPSTGHYMGEAERERRSQQRNYVPTGIYVKPNEQVTIEVSGLSGLDKLGATIGTNEYDKEGGKTFRLSPGSNTISSPNGGLLGFDNSEAKGTVKVKVTQGGSTIPFFELGKHTKADWIAMMDKYPDAHAVQLKSKKAVLTVTSDSAKKYIVDQDPVPLLKKYDEMILAQDKISGLSETSSNPLHRPTRRLWAFVENPNKSDWGMYASLDGAVFTTAGNAIESALNVNEFGWGQLHEAGHTRQQYPWTWASNGMTEVTVNIYSLAAQKQLFPNQPTRLEKEGDYDRAFKYLKQTDKEYKNIDDLFVKLVMFWQLYLAYGEDFYPNLHKLYRELPKDKLPETDEDEIQAFIYNTSKVAKQNLLPFFDQWGLKASQETRKKVEALRYPTLTSPIWEATDAKPVKPVAAYDSRK
;
A
#
# COMPACT_ATOMS: atom_id res chain seq x y z
N MET A 1 -30.17 -6.11 -48.77
CA MET A 1 -30.28 -5.31 -50.01
C MET A 1 -29.34 -4.12 -49.91
N ASN A 2 -28.30 -4.10 -50.78
CA ASN A 2 -27.55 -2.95 -51.35
C ASN A 2 -27.20 -1.74 -50.46
N ARG A 3 -25.96 -1.20 -50.44
CA ARG A 3 -24.86 -1.24 -51.42
C ARG A 3 -23.58 -0.69 -50.79
N ARG A 4 -22.44 -1.33 -51.09
CA ARG A 4 -21.08 -0.77 -51.05
C ARG A 4 -20.96 0.47 -51.94
N LYS A 5 -20.02 1.38 -51.62
CA LYS A 5 -19.15 2.04 -52.61
C LYS A 5 -17.74 2.28 -52.07
N ASN A 6 -16.78 1.62 -52.74
CA ASN A 6 -15.37 1.95 -52.80
C ASN A 6 -15.16 3.27 -53.56
N CYS A 7 -14.05 3.99 -53.29
CA CYS A 7 -13.24 4.54 -54.37
C CYS A 7 -11.77 4.76 -53.96
N LYS A 8 -10.85 4.21 -54.77
CA LYS A 8 -9.41 4.48 -54.84
C LYS A 8 -9.16 5.52 -55.94
N LEU A 9 -8.12 6.35 -55.81
CA LEU A 9 -7.32 6.95 -56.90
C LEU A 9 -6.01 7.52 -56.29
N LYS A 10 -4.85 6.85 -56.39
CA LYS A 10 -3.79 6.87 -57.44
C LYS A 10 -3.05 8.21 -57.67
N LYS A 11 -1.81 8.23 -57.14
CA LYS A 11 -0.49 8.74 -57.63
C LYS A 11 -0.37 10.06 -58.43
N SER A 12 0.64 10.85 -58.05
CA SER A 12 1.64 11.36 -59.02
C SER A 12 3.06 11.31 -58.44
N MET A 13 4.03 11.17 -59.35
CA MET A 13 5.44 10.84 -59.16
C MET A 13 6.24 12.03 -59.71
N LYS A 14 7.32 12.46 -59.06
CA LYS A 14 8.38 13.25 -59.71
C LYS A 14 9.76 12.79 -59.27
N VAL A 15 10.58 12.57 -60.28
CA VAL A 15 11.97 12.14 -60.31
C VAL A 15 12.86 13.39 -60.33
N PHE A 16 14.02 13.34 -59.67
CA PHE A 16 15.21 14.08 -60.09
C PHE A 16 16.43 13.16 -59.96
N MET A 17 17.27 13.20 -60.99
CA MET A 17 18.42 12.35 -61.27
C MET A 17 19.63 13.27 -61.52
N GLY A 18 20.84 12.82 -61.14
CA GLY A 18 22.15 13.38 -61.51
C GLY A 18 22.88 14.07 -60.34
N SER A 19 24.15 13.82 -60.02
CA SER A 19 25.25 13.19 -60.77
C SER A 19 26.35 12.69 -59.83
N ALA A 20 27.08 11.68 -60.27
CA ALA A 20 28.24 11.10 -59.60
C ALA A 20 29.52 11.92 -59.82
N VAL A 21 30.43 11.92 -58.82
CA VAL A 21 31.86 12.20 -58.99
C VAL A 21 32.63 11.10 -58.26
N MET A 22 33.40 10.33 -59.02
CA MET A 22 34.41 9.40 -58.51
C MET A 22 35.69 10.17 -58.16
N THR A 23 36.28 9.88 -57.01
CA THR A 23 37.71 10.08 -56.77
C THR A 23 38.28 8.83 -56.13
N THR A 24 39.15 8.17 -56.89
CA THR A 24 40.03 7.08 -56.50
C THR A 24 41.21 7.61 -55.69
N THR A 25 41.53 6.97 -54.56
CA THR A 25 42.86 7.01 -53.96
C THR A 25 43.22 5.65 -53.36
N LEU A 26 44.44 5.23 -53.66
CA LEU A 26 45.01 3.90 -53.43
C LEU A 26 45.45 3.63 -51.97
N PHE A 27 45.48 2.33 -51.68
CA PHE A 27 45.99 1.58 -50.53
C PHE A 27 47.10 2.18 -49.64
N THR A 28 46.98 1.91 -48.34
CA THR A 28 48.05 1.26 -47.55
C THR A 28 47.43 0.36 -46.48
N SER A 29 47.76 -0.94 -46.50
CA SER A 29 47.52 -1.88 -45.41
C SER A 29 48.58 -1.68 -44.34
N MET A 30 48.17 -1.28 -43.14
CA MET A 30 49.01 -1.38 -41.94
C MET A 30 48.45 -2.49 -41.06
N THR A 31 49.21 -3.58 -40.98
CA THR A 31 49.12 -4.58 -39.93
C THR A 31 49.28 -3.90 -38.58
N VAL A 32 48.29 -4.06 -37.69
CA VAL A 32 48.45 -3.79 -36.26
C VAL A 32 48.14 -5.07 -35.50
N ASN A 33 49.08 -5.38 -34.62
CA ASN A 33 49.23 -6.57 -33.81
C ASN A 33 47.95 -7.07 -33.15
N GLY A 34 47.87 -8.40 -33.07
CA GLY A 34 46.85 -9.10 -32.30
C GLY A 34 46.86 -8.68 -30.84
N LEU A 35 45.69 -8.23 -30.40
CA LEU A 35 45.24 -8.36 -29.03
C LEU A 35 44.05 -9.32 -29.10
N ASN A 36 44.28 -10.57 -28.72
CA ASN A 36 43.20 -11.46 -28.31
C ASN A 36 42.56 -10.83 -27.07
N ILE A 37 41.57 -9.97 -27.28
CA ILE A 37 40.62 -9.63 -26.22
C ILE A 37 39.69 -10.83 -26.12
N HIS A 38 40.04 -11.78 -25.27
CA HIS A 38 39.02 -12.59 -24.63
C HIS A 38 38.16 -11.61 -23.84
N ALA A 39 37.01 -11.25 -24.42
CA ALA A 39 35.94 -10.62 -23.66
C ALA A 39 35.58 -11.59 -22.53
N GLU A 40 35.90 -11.18 -21.30
CA GLU A 40 35.41 -11.81 -20.07
C GLU A 40 33.88 -11.76 -20.10
N THR A 41 33.29 -12.76 -20.75
CA THR A 41 31.84 -12.96 -20.81
C THR A 41 31.35 -13.62 -19.50
N THR A 42 32.25 -13.82 -18.55
CA THR A 42 32.01 -14.48 -17.26
C THR A 42 31.54 -13.53 -16.16
N GLN A 43 31.62 -12.20 -16.33
CA GLN A 43 31.22 -11.24 -15.30
C GLN A 43 29.72 -10.90 -15.26
N THR A 44 28.92 -11.26 -16.26
CA THR A 44 27.47 -10.89 -16.29
C THR A 44 26.52 -11.99 -15.82
N GLN A 45 26.94 -13.26 -15.75
CA GLN A 45 26.04 -14.36 -15.43
C GLN A 45 25.80 -14.54 -13.91
N ALA A 46 26.82 -14.26 -13.09
CA ALA A 46 26.77 -14.48 -11.63
C ALA A 46 26.09 -13.34 -10.85
N GLN A 47 25.99 -12.14 -11.42
CA GLN A 47 25.51 -10.94 -10.70
C GLN A 47 23.98 -10.89 -10.52
N TYR A 48 23.23 -11.66 -11.32
CA TYR A 48 21.75 -11.67 -11.31
C TYR A 48 21.12 -12.87 -10.57
N GLU A 49 21.93 -13.76 -10.00
CA GLU A 49 21.45 -14.95 -9.29
C GLU A 49 21.92 -14.96 -7.83
N GLU A 50 21.80 -13.84 -7.13
CA GLU A 50 21.94 -13.85 -5.68
C GLU A 50 20.77 -14.62 -5.07
N ARG A 51 20.98 -15.92 -4.86
CA ARG A 51 20.00 -16.86 -4.26
C ARG A 51 20.20 -17.01 -2.75
N THR A 52 20.87 -16.03 -2.12
CA THR A 52 21.10 -15.98 -0.68
C THR A 52 20.35 -14.77 -0.11
N PHE A 53 19.55 -15.01 0.92
CA PHE A 53 18.67 -14.02 1.51
C PHE A 53 19.01 -13.87 3.00
N GLU A 54 19.28 -12.64 3.42
CA GLU A 54 19.31 -12.27 4.82
C GLU A 54 17.93 -11.75 5.21
N LEU A 55 17.21 -12.56 5.98
CA LEU A 55 15.83 -12.29 6.35
C LEU A 55 15.78 -11.77 7.79
N PRO A 56 15.79 -10.45 8.02
CA PRO A 56 15.54 -9.91 9.35
C PRO A 56 14.14 -10.32 9.81
N SER A 57 13.99 -10.52 11.11
CA SER A 57 12.70 -10.75 11.75
C SER A 57 11.73 -9.61 11.43
N THR A 58 10.57 -9.98 10.88
CA THR A 58 9.46 -9.06 10.60
C THR A 58 8.29 -9.21 11.58
N GLY A 59 8.40 -10.12 12.56
CA GLY A 59 7.34 -10.47 13.49
C GLY A 59 6.21 -11.27 12.83
N HIS A 60 5.41 -11.97 13.63
CA HIS A 60 4.27 -12.73 13.13
C HIS A 60 3.09 -11.80 12.78
N TYR A 61 2.49 -11.96 11.59
CA TYR A 61 1.44 -11.05 11.09
C TYR A 61 0.24 -10.88 12.04
N MET A 62 -0.18 -11.96 12.72
CA MET A 62 -1.27 -11.88 13.71
C MET A 62 -0.88 -11.01 14.91
N GLY A 63 0.36 -11.11 15.38
CA GLY A 63 0.87 -10.32 16.50
C GLY A 63 1.01 -8.84 16.13
N GLU A 64 1.45 -8.55 14.90
CA GLU A 64 1.50 -7.17 14.38
C GLU A 64 0.10 -6.56 14.28
N ALA A 65 -0.88 -7.31 13.77
CA ALA A 65 -2.27 -6.89 13.66
C ALA A 65 -2.90 -6.63 15.03
N GLU A 66 -2.69 -7.54 15.99
CA GLU A 66 -3.14 -7.37 17.37
C GLU A 66 -2.49 -6.16 18.04
N ARG A 67 -1.18 -5.97 17.87
CA ARG A 67 -0.43 -4.83 18.41
C ARG A 67 -1.00 -3.53 17.87
N GLU A 68 -1.24 -3.42 16.58
CA GLU A 68 -1.70 -2.19 15.95
C GLU A 68 -3.22 -1.97 16.05
N ARG A 69 -3.97 -2.98 16.51
CA ARG A 69 -5.44 -3.02 16.63
C ARG A 69 -6.16 -3.01 15.28
N ARG A 70 -5.61 -3.70 14.28
CA ARG A 70 -6.10 -3.70 12.89
C ARG A 70 -6.27 -5.10 12.32
N SER A 71 -6.79 -5.19 11.10
CA SER A 71 -6.89 -6.44 10.35
C SER A 71 -5.52 -7.08 10.06
N GLN A 72 -5.53 -8.41 9.97
CA GLN A 72 -4.36 -9.23 9.66
C GLN A 72 -3.85 -8.99 8.24
N GLN A 73 -2.52 -9.11 8.05
CA GLN A 73 -1.86 -8.95 6.74
C GLN A 73 -0.71 -9.94 6.56
N ARG A 74 -0.98 -11.01 5.82
CA ARG A 74 -0.14 -12.19 5.67
C ARG A 74 0.76 -12.08 4.42
N ASN A 75 1.67 -11.10 4.42
CA ASN A 75 2.59 -10.89 3.30
C ASN A 75 3.97 -11.48 3.61
N TYR A 76 4.72 -11.89 2.59
CA TYR A 76 6.09 -12.43 2.73
C TYR A 76 7.13 -11.54 2.05
N VAL A 77 8.41 -11.79 2.33
CA VAL A 77 9.53 -11.18 1.61
C VAL A 77 9.67 -11.86 0.24
N PRO A 78 9.58 -11.11 -0.88
CA PRO A 78 9.71 -11.66 -2.22
C PRO A 78 11.16 -12.09 -2.52
N THR A 79 11.34 -13.09 -3.38
CA THR A 79 12.66 -13.61 -3.75
C THR A 79 13.04 -13.38 -5.22
N GLY A 80 12.07 -13.07 -6.09
CA GLY A 80 12.30 -13.06 -7.55
C GLY A 80 12.49 -14.45 -8.15
N ILE A 81 12.14 -15.53 -7.43
CA ILE A 81 12.25 -16.92 -7.88
C ILE A 81 10.86 -17.48 -8.17
N TYR A 82 10.68 -18.02 -9.37
CA TYR A 82 9.51 -18.80 -9.77
C TYR A 82 9.82 -20.30 -9.74
N VAL A 83 8.93 -21.07 -9.13
CA VAL A 83 8.99 -22.53 -9.05
C VAL A 83 7.91 -23.12 -9.94
N LYS A 84 8.26 -24.01 -10.86
CA LYS A 84 7.29 -24.65 -11.76
C LYS A 84 6.40 -25.65 -10.99
N PRO A 85 5.21 -25.99 -11.52
CA PRO A 85 4.39 -27.10 -11.04
C PRO A 85 5.22 -28.36 -10.76
N ASN A 86 5.15 -28.88 -9.53
CA ASN A 86 5.87 -30.07 -9.05
C ASN A 86 7.40 -30.00 -9.08
N GLU A 87 8.01 -28.85 -9.41
CA GLU A 87 9.45 -28.67 -9.29
C GLU A 87 9.88 -28.71 -7.82
N GLN A 88 10.97 -29.42 -7.54
CA GLN A 88 11.59 -29.44 -6.21
C GLN A 88 12.56 -28.29 -6.08
N VAL A 89 12.50 -27.60 -4.95
CA VAL A 89 13.45 -26.55 -4.58
C VAL A 89 14.14 -26.95 -3.28
N THR A 90 15.47 -26.88 -3.27
CA THR A 90 16.28 -27.13 -2.08
C THR A 90 16.76 -25.82 -1.47
N ILE A 91 16.57 -25.72 -0.16
CA ILE A 91 16.74 -24.50 0.61
C ILE A 91 17.57 -24.82 1.86
N GLU A 92 18.72 -24.16 1.99
CA GLU A 92 19.57 -24.22 3.17
C GLU A 92 19.23 -23.07 4.13
N VAL A 93 18.98 -23.39 5.40
CA VAL A 93 18.60 -22.43 6.43
C VAL A 93 19.63 -22.42 7.56
N SER A 94 20.09 -21.23 7.95
CA SER A 94 21.01 -21.03 9.06
C SER A 94 20.63 -19.82 9.91
N GLY A 95 20.96 -19.85 11.20
CA GLY A 95 20.63 -18.77 12.15
C GLY A 95 19.19 -18.76 12.67
N LEU A 96 18.42 -19.83 12.43
CA LEU A 96 17.06 -19.99 12.95
C LEU A 96 17.09 -20.48 14.40
N SER A 97 16.34 -19.82 15.29
CA SER A 97 16.39 -20.11 16.74
C SER A 97 15.34 -21.11 17.22
N GLY A 98 14.30 -21.36 16.42
CA GLY A 98 13.24 -22.31 16.76
C GLY A 98 12.53 -22.86 15.54
N LEU A 99 11.99 -24.07 15.69
CA LEU A 99 11.12 -24.70 14.70
C LEU A 99 9.86 -23.84 14.48
N ASP A 100 9.31 -23.89 13.28
CA ASP A 100 8.11 -23.16 12.82
C ASP A 100 8.19 -21.64 12.66
N LYS A 101 9.33 -21.01 12.95
CA LYS A 101 9.46 -19.54 12.87
C LYS A 101 9.87 -19.00 11.50
N LEU A 102 10.29 -19.87 10.59
CA LEU A 102 10.53 -19.54 9.19
C LEU A 102 9.51 -20.27 8.30
N GLY A 103 8.68 -19.49 7.62
CA GLY A 103 7.80 -19.97 6.58
C GLY A 103 8.41 -19.77 5.19
N ALA A 104 8.14 -20.69 4.27
CA ALA A 104 8.28 -20.48 2.84
C ALA A 104 6.92 -20.64 2.17
N THR A 105 6.61 -19.83 1.16
CA THR A 105 5.40 -19.95 0.37
C THR A 105 5.77 -20.09 -1.10
N ILE A 106 5.15 -21.05 -1.80
CA ILE A 106 5.23 -21.18 -3.27
C ILE A 106 3.85 -20.85 -3.82
N GLY A 107 3.75 -19.72 -4.52
CA GLY A 107 2.52 -19.11 -5.03
C GLY A 107 2.14 -17.84 -4.29
N THR A 108 1.41 -16.98 -4.98
CA THR A 108 0.95 -15.67 -4.49
C THR A 108 -0.58 -15.70 -4.48
N ASN A 109 -1.19 -15.53 -3.31
CA ASN A 109 -2.65 -15.41 -3.20
C ASN A 109 -3.14 -14.22 -4.05
N GLU A 110 -4.36 -14.33 -4.60
CA GLU A 110 -4.98 -13.34 -5.49
C GLU A 110 -4.35 -13.24 -6.89
N TYR A 111 -3.06 -13.55 -7.06
CA TYR A 111 -2.40 -13.62 -8.38
C TYR A 111 -2.51 -15.03 -9.00
N ASP A 112 -2.19 -16.06 -8.23
CA ASP A 112 -2.30 -17.46 -8.65
C ASP A 112 -3.71 -17.97 -8.33
N LYS A 113 -4.35 -18.63 -9.30
CA LYS A 113 -5.75 -19.12 -9.16
C LYS A 113 -5.97 -19.98 -7.92
N GLU A 114 -5.01 -20.86 -7.62
CA GLU A 114 -5.07 -21.79 -6.49
C GLU A 114 -4.42 -21.21 -5.21
N GLY A 115 -3.89 -19.98 -5.28
CA GLY A 115 -3.15 -19.33 -4.20
C GLY A 115 -1.80 -19.96 -3.89
N GLY A 116 -1.22 -19.54 -2.76
CA GLY A 116 0.10 -19.99 -2.29
C GLY A 116 0.03 -21.19 -1.34
N LYS A 117 0.95 -22.15 -1.53
CA LYS A 117 1.18 -23.26 -0.59
C LYS A 117 2.31 -22.89 0.37
N THR A 118 2.05 -22.98 1.67
CA THR A 118 3.02 -22.62 2.73
C THR A 118 3.67 -23.85 3.37
N PHE A 119 4.94 -23.72 3.70
CA PHE A 119 5.81 -24.73 4.30
C PHE A 119 6.50 -24.15 5.52
N ARG A 120 6.76 -24.98 6.54
CA ARG A 120 7.66 -24.64 7.65
C ARG A 120 9.05 -25.15 7.30
N LEU A 121 10.06 -24.31 7.49
CA LEU A 121 11.46 -24.67 7.25
C LEU A 121 12.17 -24.91 8.59
N SER A 122 13.03 -25.93 8.61
CA SER A 122 13.91 -26.26 9.73
C SER A 122 15.35 -25.79 9.47
N PRO A 123 16.21 -25.65 10.49
CA PRO A 123 17.64 -25.44 10.27
C PRO A 123 18.25 -26.54 9.38
N GLY A 124 19.18 -26.17 8.50
CA GLY A 124 19.80 -27.07 7.52
C GLY A 124 19.03 -27.17 6.21
N SER A 125 19.13 -28.32 5.54
CA SER A 125 18.60 -28.54 4.20
C SER A 125 17.11 -28.91 4.22
N ASN A 126 16.32 -28.24 3.38
CA ASN A 126 14.89 -28.48 3.21
C ASN A 126 14.60 -28.64 1.71
N THR A 127 13.82 -29.65 1.33
CA THR A 127 13.33 -29.81 -0.05
C THR A 127 11.81 -29.69 -0.07
N ILE A 128 11.29 -28.71 -0.82
CA ILE A 128 9.85 -28.41 -0.90
C ILE A 128 9.37 -28.42 -2.35
N SER A 129 8.08 -28.66 -2.55
CA SER A 129 7.42 -28.58 -3.87
C SER A 129 5.92 -28.28 -3.75
N SER A 130 5.39 -27.57 -4.75
CA SER A 130 3.98 -27.23 -4.87
C SER A 130 3.41 -27.80 -6.18
N PRO A 131 2.24 -28.48 -6.15
CA PRO A 131 1.61 -28.99 -7.37
C PRO A 131 1.32 -27.93 -8.42
N ASN A 132 1.03 -26.69 -7.99
CA ASN A 132 0.65 -25.59 -8.87
C ASN A 132 1.82 -24.66 -9.23
N GLY A 133 2.98 -24.84 -8.59
CA GLY A 133 4.09 -23.90 -8.72
C GLY A 133 3.74 -22.50 -8.17
N GLY A 134 4.51 -21.50 -8.58
CA GLY A 134 4.31 -20.10 -8.22
C GLY A 134 5.57 -19.42 -7.68
N LEU A 135 5.45 -18.16 -7.29
CA LEU A 135 6.56 -17.38 -6.75
C LEU A 135 6.97 -17.87 -5.36
N LEU A 136 8.28 -17.97 -5.12
CA LEU A 136 8.84 -18.30 -3.81
C LEU A 136 8.93 -17.04 -2.94
N GLY A 137 8.45 -17.12 -1.71
CA GLY A 137 8.55 -16.08 -0.70
C GLY A 137 8.93 -16.66 0.66
N PHE A 138 9.55 -15.83 1.51
CA PHE A 138 9.90 -16.22 2.87
C PHE A 138 9.27 -15.31 3.92
N ASP A 139 8.84 -15.89 5.03
CA ASP A 139 8.31 -15.16 6.19
C ASP A 139 9.10 -15.52 7.44
N ASN A 140 9.96 -14.61 7.87
CA ASN A 140 10.68 -14.74 9.13
C ASN A 140 9.86 -14.13 10.28
N SER A 141 9.08 -14.98 10.93
CA SER A 141 8.29 -14.62 12.10
C SER A 141 9.05 -14.79 13.42
N GLU A 142 10.38 -14.92 13.39
CA GLU A 142 11.19 -14.75 14.59
C GLU A 142 10.82 -13.43 15.30
N ALA A 143 10.96 -13.39 16.61
CA ALA A 143 10.71 -12.14 17.36
C ALA A 143 11.88 -11.14 17.20
N LYS A 144 13.10 -11.65 16.94
CA LYS A 144 14.34 -10.88 16.78
C LYS A 144 15.35 -11.66 15.92
N GLY A 145 16.37 -10.96 15.44
CA GLY A 145 17.49 -11.57 14.70
C GLY A 145 17.26 -11.65 13.19
N THR A 146 18.24 -12.23 12.51
CA THR A 146 18.26 -12.42 11.05
C THR A 146 18.50 -13.89 10.76
N VAL A 147 17.68 -14.46 9.89
CA VAL A 147 17.84 -15.84 9.40
C VAL A 147 18.42 -15.78 8.00
N LYS A 148 19.47 -16.57 7.75
CA LYS A 148 20.09 -16.66 6.44
C LYS A 148 19.56 -17.87 5.69
N VAL A 149 19.03 -17.63 4.50
CA VAL A 149 18.44 -18.65 3.63
C VAL A 149 19.20 -18.67 2.31
N LYS A 150 19.50 -19.85 1.78
CA LYS A 150 20.09 -20.01 0.44
C LYS A 150 19.28 -21.03 -0.37
N VAL A 151 18.74 -20.60 -1.50
CA VAL A 151 18.13 -21.51 -2.47
C VAL A 151 19.25 -22.14 -3.30
N THR A 152 19.53 -23.42 -3.07
CA THR A 152 20.68 -24.12 -3.66
C THR A 152 20.34 -24.84 -4.96
N GLN A 153 19.09 -25.28 -5.13
CA GLN A 153 18.62 -26.00 -6.32
C GLN A 153 17.16 -25.67 -6.61
N GLY A 154 16.78 -25.76 -7.89
CA GLY A 154 15.42 -25.51 -8.36
C GLY A 154 15.06 -24.02 -8.43
N GLY A 155 13.99 -23.73 -9.16
CA GLY A 155 13.47 -22.40 -9.38
C GLY A 155 14.27 -21.60 -10.41
N SER A 156 13.55 -20.71 -11.10
CA SER A 156 14.03 -19.83 -12.15
C SER A 156 13.81 -18.37 -11.80
N THR A 157 14.70 -17.50 -12.23
CA THR A 157 14.60 -16.04 -11.99
C THR A 157 13.47 -15.43 -12.82
N ILE A 158 12.76 -14.47 -12.23
CA ILE A 158 11.80 -13.57 -12.90
C ILE A 158 12.30 -12.12 -12.86
N PRO A 159 11.70 -11.16 -13.61
CA PRO A 159 11.95 -9.75 -13.40
C PRO A 159 11.59 -9.34 -11.97
N PHE A 160 12.62 -8.98 -11.19
CA PHE A 160 12.48 -8.56 -9.80
C PHE A 160 13.26 -7.26 -9.58
N PHE A 161 12.53 -6.15 -9.59
CA PHE A 161 13.10 -4.83 -9.39
C PHE A 161 13.09 -4.46 -7.91
N GLU A 162 14.21 -3.95 -7.41
CA GLU A 162 14.34 -3.45 -6.05
C GLU A 162 14.84 -2.00 -6.05
N LEU A 163 14.03 -1.11 -5.48
CA LEU A 163 14.35 0.31 -5.36
C LEU A 163 15.64 0.51 -4.56
N GLY A 164 16.56 1.29 -5.12
CA GLY A 164 17.85 1.58 -4.52
C GLY A 164 18.94 0.53 -4.80
N LYS A 165 18.58 -0.62 -5.37
CA LYS A 165 19.54 -1.59 -5.92
C LYS A 165 19.60 -1.58 -7.44
N HIS A 166 18.46 -1.44 -8.10
CA HIS A 166 18.34 -1.52 -9.54
C HIS A 166 18.05 -0.16 -10.18
N THR A 167 18.53 0.02 -11.40
CA THR A 167 18.33 1.20 -12.25
C THR A 167 17.30 0.92 -13.34
N LYS A 168 16.86 1.97 -14.04
CA LYS A 168 16.03 1.84 -15.25
C LYS A 168 16.63 0.90 -16.31
N ALA A 169 17.95 0.94 -16.49
CA ALA A 169 18.62 0.07 -17.46
C ALA A 169 18.52 -1.40 -17.03
N ASP A 170 18.68 -1.68 -15.73
CA ASP A 170 18.50 -3.03 -15.19
C ASP A 170 17.05 -3.51 -15.36
N TRP A 171 16.07 -2.64 -15.13
CA TRP A 171 14.66 -2.95 -15.38
C TRP A 171 14.42 -3.41 -16.82
N ILE A 172 14.85 -2.61 -17.80
CA ILE A 172 14.68 -2.94 -19.22
C ILE A 172 15.37 -4.28 -19.53
N ALA A 173 16.60 -4.47 -19.06
CA ALA A 173 17.35 -5.71 -19.27
C ALA A 173 16.65 -6.93 -18.64
N MET A 174 16.06 -6.81 -17.44
CA MET A 174 15.30 -7.89 -16.81
C MET A 174 14.04 -8.24 -17.60
N MET A 175 13.29 -7.23 -18.05
CA MET A 175 12.05 -7.43 -18.81
C MET A 175 12.30 -8.04 -20.19
N ASP A 176 13.42 -7.70 -20.84
CA ASP A 176 13.84 -8.28 -22.12
C ASP A 176 14.37 -9.71 -21.96
N LYS A 177 15.08 -9.99 -20.86
CA LYS A 177 15.67 -11.31 -20.58
C LYS A 177 14.63 -12.37 -20.22
N TYR A 178 13.53 -11.97 -19.58
CA TYR A 178 12.47 -12.87 -19.13
C TYR A 178 11.10 -12.48 -19.70
N PRO A 179 10.91 -12.56 -21.03
CA PRO A 179 9.70 -12.06 -21.69
C PRO A 179 8.44 -12.84 -21.31
N ASP A 180 8.59 -14.13 -20.96
CA ASP A 180 7.52 -15.06 -20.62
C ASP A 180 7.49 -15.39 -19.11
N ALA A 181 7.97 -14.47 -18.27
CA ALA A 181 7.99 -14.66 -16.83
C ALA A 181 6.56 -14.88 -16.27
N HIS A 182 6.44 -15.79 -15.30
CA HIS A 182 5.18 -16.07 -14.60
C HIS A 182 4.55 -14.82 -14.00
N ALA A 183 5.38 -13.91 -13.49
CA ALA A 183 5.02 -12.63 -12.90
C ALA A 183 6.23 -11.69 -12.90
N VAL A 184 5.98 -10.43 -12.57
CA VAL A 184 6.98 -9.42 -12.26
C VAL A 184 6.79 -8.96 -10.81
N GLN A 185 7.90 -8.78 -10.09
CA GLN A 185 7.89 -8.24 -8.74
C GLN A 185 8.63 -6.91 -8.68
N LEU A 186 8.01 -5.91 -8.04
CA LEU A 186 8.62 -4.61 -7.77
C LEU A 186 8.62 -4.35 -6.26
N LYS A 187 9.78 -4.16 -5.67
CA LYS A 187 9.95 -4.00 -4.22
C LYS A 187 10.53 -2.64 -3.90
N SER A 188 9.89 -1.92 -2.98
CA SER A 188 10.42 -0.72 -2.34
C SER A 188 10.92 -1.03 -0.92
N LYS A 189 11.09 0.00 -0.09
CA LYS A 189 11.39 -0.19 1.33
C LYS A 189 10.18 -0.71 2.11
N LYS A 190 8.97 -0.29 1.71
CA LYS A 190 7.72 -0.56 2.44
C LYS A 190 6.70 -1.40 1.66
N ALA A 191 6.82 -1.51 0.33
CA ALA A 191 5.87 -2.18 -0.52
C ALA A 191 6.48 -3.31 -1.36
N VAL A 192 5.63 -4.27 -1.74
CA VAL A 192 5.89 -5.21 -2.82
C VAL A 192 4.68 -5.23 -3.75
N LEU A 193 4.93 -5.10 -5.04
CA LEU A 193 3.95 -5.26 -6.10
C LEU A 193 4.22 -6.59 -6.80
N THR A 194 3.18 -7.41 -6.99
CA THR A 194 3.23 -8.61 -7.85
C THR A 194 2.23 -8.43 -8.98
N VAL A 195 2.73 -8.31 -10.20
CA VAL A 195 1.94 -7.96 -11.38
C VAL A 195 2.33 -8.80 -12.59
N THR A 196 1.48 -8.80 -13.62
CA THR A 196 1.77 -9.44 -14.90
C THR A 196 2.82 -8.66 -15.68
N SER A 197 3.60 -9.37 -16.50
CA SER A 197 4.58 -8.75 -17.40
C SER A 197 3.93 -7.77 -18.38
N ASP A 198 2.71 -8.05 -18.84
CA ASP A 198 1.98 -7.20 -19.78
C ASP A 198 1.56 -5.89 -19.14
N SER A 199 0.97 -5.92 -17.94
CA SER A 199 0.60 -4.70 -17.20
C SER A 199 1.81 -3.86 -16.83
N ALA A 200 2.92 -4.49 -16.42
CA ALA A 200 4.19 -3.81 -16.16
C ALA A 200 4.73 -3.08 -17.41
N LYS A 201 4.81 -3.78 -18.56
CA LYS A 201 5.25 -3.18 -19.84
C LYS A 201 4.32 -2.06 -20.31
N LYS A 202 3.02 -2.19 -20.06
CA LYS A 202 2.02 -1.24 -20.54
C LYS A 202 1.94 0.04 -19.71
N TYR A 203 1.97 -0.08 -18.39
CA TYR A 203 1.59 1.03 -17.50
C TYR A 203 2.74 1.66 -16.72
N ILE A 204 3.89 0.98 -16.58
CA ILE A 204 5.06 1.61 -15.96
C ILE A 204 5.60 2.69 -16.90
N VAL A 205 5.42 3.94 -16.48
CA VAL A 205 5.78 5.14 -17.25
C VAL A 205 7.26 5.12 -17.58
N ASP A 206 7.57 5.40 -18.85
CA ASP A 206 8.92 5.41 -19.42
C ASP A 206 9.73 4.12 -19.18
N GLN A 207 9.08 3.01 -18.80
CA GLN A 207 9.74 1.80 -18.32
C GLN A 207 10.74 2.11 -17.19
N ASP A 208 10.37 2.99 -16.26
CA ASP A 208 11.12 3.31 -15.05
C ASP A 208 10.27 3.09 -13.80
N PRO A 209 10.52 2.00 -13.03
CA PRO A 209 9.81 1.74 -11.77
C PRO A 209 10.10 2.72 -10.63
N VAL A 210 11.19 3.50 -10.70
CA VAL A 210 11.70 4.26 -9.55
C VAL A 210 10.69 5.30 -9.03
N PRO A 211 10.07 6.16 -9.87
CA PRO A 211 9.10 7.13 -9.40
C PRO A 211 7.88 6.48 -8.75
N LEU A 212 7.40 5.38 -9.32
CA LEU A 212 6.26 4.63 -8.79
C LEU A 212 6.54 4.10 -7.38
N LEU A 213 7.66 3.40 -7.20
CA LEU A 213 8.00 2.79 -5.91
C LEU A 213 8.28 3.80 -4.81
N LYS A 214 8.86 4.97 -5.16
CA LYS A 214 8.98 6.10 -4.21
C LYS A 214 7.60 6.61 -3.76
N LYS A 215 6.66 6.72 -4.70
CA LYS A 215 5.29 7.17 -4.42
C LYS A 215 4.54 6.21 -3.49
N TYR A 216 4.73 4.90 -3.66
CA TYR A 216 4.23 3.88 -2.72
C TYR A 216 4.84 4.01 -1.32
N ASP A 217 6.16 4.23 -1.21
CA ASP A 217 6.81 4.45 0.09
C ASP A 217 6.25 5.72 0.77
N GLU A 218 6.09 6.82 0.03
CA GLU A 218 5.51 8.08 0.55
C GLU A 218 4.06 7.90 1.01
N MET A 219 3.23 7.21 0.23
CA MET A 219 1.86 6.85 0.60
C MET A 219 1.83 6.08 1.92
N ILE A 220 2.62 5.01 2.03
CA ILE A 220 2.66 4.16 3.22
C ILE A 220 3.14 4.95 4.43
N LEU A 221 4.16 5.80 4.27
CA LEU A 221 4.66 6.66 5.35
C LEU A 221 3.60 7.66 5.84
N ALA A 222 2.78 8.22 4.95
CA ALA A 222 1.67 9.09 5.34
C ALA A 222 0.64 8.34 6.19
N GLN A 223 0.33 7.09 5.80
CA GLN A 223 -0.61 6.26 6.52
C GLN A 223 -0.04 5.72 7.84
N ASP A 224 1.25 5.38 7.90
CA ASP A 224 1.98 5.07 9.13
C ASP A 224 1.92 6.29 10.08
N LYS A 225 2.18 7.50 9.56
CA LYS A 225 2.16 8.75 10.34
C LYS A 225 0.80 8.99 10.97
N ILE A 226 -0.30 8.97 10.21
CA ILE A 226 -1.64 9.20 10.77
C ILE A 226 -2.07 8.09 11.75
N SER A 227 -1.51 6.89 11.60
CA SER A 227 -1.67 5.78 12.55
C SER A 227 -0.84 5.95 13.83
N GLY A 228 -0.10 7.05 13.98
CA GLY A 228 0.78 7.29 15.12
C GLY A 228 1.95 6.32 15.20
N LEU A 229 2.41 5.81 14.04
CA LEU A 229 3.57 4.93 13.92
C LEU A 229 4.79 5.74 13.48
N SER A 230 5.92 5.55 14.17
CA SER A 230 7.20 6.17 13.82
C SER A 230 8.34 5.19 14.05
N GLU A 231 9.26 5.11 13.07
CA GLU A 231 10.49 4.29 13.16
C GLU A 231 11.35 4.67 14.38
N THR A 232 11.31 5.94 14.79
CA THR A 232 12.11 6.48 15.89
C THR A 232 11.40 6.43 17.24
N SER A 233 10.20 5.85 17.32
CA SER A 233 9.47 5.75 18.59
C SER A 233 10.28 4.96 19.63
N SER A 234 10.41 5.53 20.83
CA SER A 234 11.00 4.84 21.99
C SER A 234 10.13 3.67 22.47
N ASN A 235 8.80 3.81 22.38
CA ASN A 235 7.85 2.75 22.67
C ASN A 235 7.68 1.84 21.43
N PRO A 236 8.04 0.54 21.49
CA PRO A 236 7.87 -0.41 20.39
C PRO A 236 6.42 -0.59 19.93
N LEU A 237 5.43 -0.31 20.79
CA LEU A 237 4.01 -0.31 20.40
C LEU A 237 3.72 0.71 19.30
N HIS A 238 4.53 1.76 19.17
CA HIS A 238 4.34 2.82 18.17
C HIS A 238 5.38 2.82 17.05
N ARG A 239 6.03 1.68 16.83
CA ARG A 239 6.84 1.48 15.63
C ARG A 239 6.00 0.82 14.54
N PRO A 240 6.18 1.21 13.27
CA PRO A 240 5.49 0.56 12.17
C PRO A 240 5.94 -0.90 12.06
N THR A 241 5.07 -1.72 11.46
CA THR A 241 5.46 -3.08 11.11
C THR A 241 6.65 -3.09 10.15
N ARG A 242 7.49 -4.11 10.29
CA ARG A 242 8.63 -4.37 9.39
C ARG A 242 8.21 -5.21 8.18
N ARG A 243 6.98 -5.70 8.16
CA ARG A 243 6.40 -6.44 7.03
C ARG A 243 6.16 -5.48 5.86
N LEU A 244 6.29 -5.99 4.64
CA LEU A 244 5.95 -5.23 3.43
C LEU A 244 4.43 -5.20 3.24
N TRP A 245 3.92 -4.08 2.73
CA TRP A 245 2.56 -3.97 2.25
C TRP A 245 2.49 -4.49 0.82
N ALA A 246 1.66 -5.50 0.58
CA ALA A 246 1.53 -6.13 -0.72
C ALA A 246 0.43 -5.45 -1.56
N PHE A 247 0.72 -5.34 -2.85
CA PHE A 247 -0.19 -4.87 -3.89
C PHE A 247 -0.15 -5.90 -5.02
N VAL A 248 -1.29 -6.47 -5.37
CA VAL A 248 -1.33 -7.65 -6.25
C VAL A 248 -2.27 -7.38 -7.41
N GLU A 249 -1.80 -7.65 -8.63
CA GLU A 249 -2.69 -7.76 -9.78
C GLU A 249 -3.40 -9.11 -9.73
N ASN A 250 -4.73 -9.13 -9.90
CA ASN A 250 -5.49 -10.37 -10.05
C ASN A 250 -5.91 -10.55 -11.52
N PRO A 251 -5.19 -11.38 -12.30
CA PRO A 251 -5.53 -11.67 -13.69
C PRO A 251 -6.66 -12.69 -13.85
N ASN A 252 -7.10 -13.32 -12.76
CA ASN A 252 -8.11 -14.40 -12.79
C ASN A 252 -9.53 -13.88 -12.56
N LYS A 253 -9.69 -12.62 -12.13
CA LYS A 253 -11.00 -11.99 -11.90
C LYS A 253 -11.48 -11.25 -13.14
N SER A 254 -12.73 -11.50 -13.53
CA SER A 254 -13.33 -10.93 -14.74
C SER A 254 -14.09 -9.61 -14.49
N ASP A 255 -14.38 -9.27 -13.24
CA ASP A 255 -15.01 -8.01 -12.83
C ASP A 255 -13.97 -6.91 -12.57
N TRP A 256 -14.29 -5.69 -13.01
CA TRP A 256 -13.51 -4.51 -12.65
C TRP A 256 -13.62 -4.25 -11.15
N GLY A 257 -12.50 -4.04 -10.47
CA GLY A 257 -12.52 -3.67 -9.08
C GLY A 257 -11.16 -3.59 -8.42
N MET A 258 -11.18 -3.02 -7.22
CA MET A 258 -10.10 -3.00 -6.26
C MET A 258 -10.68 -3.48 -4.93
N TYR A 259 -9.89 -4.18 -4.13
CA TYR A 259 -10.31 -4.62 -2.80
C TYR A 259 -9.10 -4.94 -1.92
N ALA A 260 -9.26 -4.81 -0.62
CA ALA A 260 -8.31 -5.30 0.36
C ALA A 260 -8.59 -6.77 0.71
N SER A 261 -7.53 -7.57 0.80
CA SER A 261 -7.58 -8.96 1.24
C SER A 261 -6.64 -9.19 2.42
N LEU A 262 -6.61 -10.44 2.92
CA LEU A 262 -5.64 -10.86 3.94
C LEU A 262 -4.19 -10.74 3.45
N ASP A 263 -3.97 -10.75 2.14
CA ASP A 263 -2.65 -10.80 1.51
C ASP A 263 -2.29 -9.48 0.77
N GLY A 264 -3.00 -8.39 1.06
CA GLY A 264 -2.71 -7.04 0.55
C GLY A 264 -3.85 -6.37 -0.21
N ALA A 265 -3.53 -5.28 -0.90
CA ALA A 265 -4.44 -4.60 -1.81
C ALA A 265 -4.44 -5.30 -3.17
N VAL A 266 -5.61 -5.57 -3.73
CA VAL A 266 -5.77 -6.32 -4.98
C VAL A 266 -6.41 -5.44 -6.03
N PHE A 267 -5.90 -5.52 -7.25
CA PHE A 267 -6.38 -4.76 -8.41
C PHE A 267 -6.63 -5.74 -9.54
N THR A 268 -7.84 -5.77 -10.10
CA THR A 268 -8.13 -6.69 -11.19
C THR A 268 -7.53 -6.20 -12.51
N THR A 269 -7.17 -7.13 -13.40
CA THR A 269 -6.76 -6.76 -14.76
C THR A 269 -7.98 -6.27 -15.58
N ALA A 270 -9.19 -6.74 -15.24
CA ALA A 270 -10.43 -6.36 -15.89
C ALA A 270 -10.67 -4.83 -15.84
N GLY A 271 -11.04 -4.26 -16.98
CA GLY A 271 -11.30 -2.83 -17.13
C GLY A 271 -10.12 -1.92 -16.77
N ASN A 272 -8.88 -2.43 -16.82
CA ASN A 272 -7.66 -1.71 -16.49
C ASN A 272 -7.59 -1.19 -15.03
N ALA A 273 -8.20 -1.87 -14.05
CA ALA A 273 -8.15 -1.40 -12.66
C ALA A 273 -6.70 -1.31 -12.11
N ILE A 274 -5.79 -2.16 -12.59
CA ILE A 274 -4.36 -2.10 -12.25
C ILE A 274 -3.63 -0.85 -12.80
N GLU A 275 -4.18 -0.13 -13.79
CA GLU A 275 -3.50 1.01 -14.43
C GLU A 275 -3.09 2.08 -13.43
N SER A 276 -4.00 2.52 -12.55
CA SER A 276 -3.70 3.56 -11.56
C SER A 276 -2.71 3.10 -10.48
N ALA A 277 -2.51 1.78 -10.33
CA ALA A 277 -1.53 1.20 -9.42
C ALA A 277 -0.11 1.12 -10.04
N LEU A 278 0.01 1.14 -11.37
CA LEU A 278 1.29 1.02 -12.08
C LEU A 278 1.73 2.30 -12.81
N ASN A 279 0.77 3.09 -13.27
CA ASN A 279 1.02 4.38 -13.89
C ASN A 279 1.13 5.47 -12.83
N VAL A 280 2.35 5.94 -12.58
CA VAL A 280 2.63 6.95 -11.56
C VAL A 280 1.88 8.28 -11.77
N ASN A 281 1.50 8.59 -13.01
CA ASN A 281 0.75 9.79 -13.38
C ASN A 281 -0.75 9.65 -13.09
N GLU A 282 -1.28 8.43 -13.12
CA GLU A 282 -2.69 8.10 -12.80
C GLU A 282 -2.87 7.66 -11.33
N PHE A 283 -1.79 7.70 -10.55
CA PHE A 283 -1.81 7.28 -9.15
C PHE A 283 -2.83 8.11 -8.35
N GLY A 284 -3.80 7.47 -7.70
CA GLY A 284 -4.97 8.13 -7.13
C GLY A 284 -5.67 7.33 -6.03
N TRP A 285 -6.94 7.67 -5.79
CA TRP A 285 -7.69 7.30 -4.59
C TRP A 285 -7.74 5.79 -4.29
N GLY A 286 -7.90 4.94 -5.31
CA GLY A 286 -8.11 3.50 -5.16
C GLY A 286 -7.05 2.81 -4.31
N GLN A 287 -5.77 2.92 -4.69
CA GLN A 287 -4.69 2.33 -3.90
C GLN A 287 -4.47 3.00 -2.53
N LEU A 288 -4.82 4.28 -2.37
CA LEU A 288 -4.78 4.93 -1.05
C LEU A 288 -5.83 4.31 -0.13
N HIS A 289 -7.01 4.04 -0.68
CA HIS A 289 -8.14 3.43 -0.01
C HIS A 289 -7.89 1.97 0.34
N GLU A 290 -7.48 1.13 -0.61
CA GLU A 290 -7.21 -0.29 -0.33
C GLU A 290 -6.06 -0.47 0.69
N ALA A 291 -5.00 0.34 0.59
CA ALA A 291 -3.94 0.34 1.61
C ALA A 291 -4.43 0.89 2.96
N GLY A 292 -5.46 1.74 2.98
CA GLY A 292 -6.07 2.24 4.20
C GLY A 292 -6.81 1.15 4.97
N HIS A 293 -7.50 0.24 4.28
CA HIS A 293 -8.26 -0.85 4.92
C HIS A 293 -7.38 -1.70 5.83
N THR A 294 -6.14 -1.90 5.39
CA THR A 294 -5.16 -2.69 6.13
C THR A 294 -4.58 -1.97 7.35
N ARG A 295 -5.06 -0.77 7.69
CA ARG A 295 -4.62 0.07 8.82
C ARG A 295 -5.72 0.48 9.78
N GLN A 296 -6.99 0.30 9.37
CA GLN A 296 -8.14 0.64 10.19
C GLN A 296 -8.06 -0.02 11.55
N GLN A 297 -8.20 0.80 12.59
CA GLN A 297 -8.30 0.28 13.93
C GLN A 297 -9.73 -0.17 14.21
N TYR A 298 -9.89 -1.44 14.59
CA TYR A 298 -11.21 -1.99 14.90
C TYR A 298 -11.90 -1.28 16.08
N PRO A 299 -11.23 -0.84 17.18
CA PRO A 299 -11.90 -0.26 18.36
C PRO A 299 -12.69 1.05 18.15
N TRP A 300 -12.65 1.62 16.95
CA TRP A 300 -13.44 2.80 16.57
C TRP A 300 -13.91 2.74 15.11
N THR A 301 -13.99 1.52 14.55
CA THR A 301 -14.58 1.26 13.23
C THR A 301 -15.75 0.29 13.41
N TRP A 302 -16.89 0.82 13.85
CA TRP A 302 -18.07 0.00 14.12
C TRP A 302 -18.66 -0.66 12.89
N ALA A 303 -19.17 -1.88 13.04
CA ALA A 303 -19.49 -2.72 11.90
C ALA A 303 -20.74 -2.23 11.16
N SER A 304 -21.73 -1.73 11.90
CA SER A 304 -22.96 -1.22 11.32
C SER A 304 -22.75 0.06 10.50
N ASN A 305 -23.70 0.32 9.61
CA ASN A 305 -23.78 1.56 8.83
C ASN A 305 -22.55 1.83 7.93
N GLY A 306 -21.78 0.80 7.58
CA GLY A 306 -20.74 0.85 6.55
C GLY A 306 -19.47 1.61 6.94
N MET A 307 -19.13 1.70 8.23
CA MET A 307 -17.97 2.50 8.66
C MET A 307 -16.62 2.00 8.18
N THR A 308 -16.52 0.72 7.81
CA THR A 308 -15.34 0.18 7.13
C THR A 308 -15.01 0.99 5.88
N GLU A 309 -16.02 1.50 5.16
CA GLU A 309 -15.84 2.35 3.97
C GLU A 309 -15.74 3.85 4.31
N VAL A 310 -15.85 4.21 5.58
CA VAL A 310 -15.72 5.59 6.06
C VAL A 310 -14.34 5.81 6.69
N THR A 311 -14.00 5.07 7.74
CA THR A 311 -12.77 5.33 8.51
C THR A 311 -11.51 5.02 7.71
N VAL A 312 -11.58 4.14 6.71
CA VAL A 312 -10.52 3.89 5.72
C VAL A 312 -10.07 5.19 5.03
N ASN A 313 -11.01 6.10 4.77
CA ASN A 313 -10.74 7.30 4.02
C ASN A 313 -10.02 8.38 4.85
N ILE A 314 -9.87 8.20 6.17
CA ILE A 314 -8.95 9.02 6.99
C ILE A 314 -7.50 8.79 6.51
N TYR A 315 -7.14 7.53 6.25
CA TYR A 315 -5.82 7.17 5.71
C TYR A 315 -5.67 7.61 4.25
N SER A 316 -6.74 7.52 3.46
CA SER A 316 -6.75 7.99 2.07
C SER A 316 -6.54 9.51 1.97
N LEU A 317 -7.23 10.30 2.80
CA LEU A 317 -7.04 11.75 2.86
C LEU A 317 -5.63 12.14 3.33
N ALA A 318 -5.09 11.46 4.34
CA ALA A 318 -3.74 11.69 4.80
C ALA A 318 -2.70 11.43 3.69
N ALA A 319 -2.83 10.31 2.98
CA ALA A 319 -1.96 9.99 1.86
C ALA A 319 -2.17 10.96 0.68
N GLN A 320 -3.41 11.34 0.37
CA GLN A 320 -3.71 12.32 -0.68
C GLN A 320 -3.02 13.64 -0.40
N LYS A 321 -3.11 14.17 0.82
CA LYS A 321 -2.45 15.43 1.20
C LYS A 321 -0.93 15.34 1.14
N GLN A 322 -0.35 14.20 1.50
CA GLN A 322 1.09 14.00 1.40
C GLN A 322 1.58 13.95 -0.04
N LEU A 323 0.87 13.23 -0.92
CA LEU A 323 1.29 13.00 -2.30
C LEU A 323 0.92 14.16 -3.25
N PHE A 324 -0.17 14.86 -2.94
CA PHE A 324 -0.75 15.91 -3.78
C PHE A 324 -1.04 17.17 -2.97
N PRO A 325 -0.03 17.77 -2.31
CA PRO A 325 -0.22 18.87 -1.35
C PRO A 325 -0.83 20.13 -1.98
N ASN A 326 -0.72 20.29 -3.30
CA ASN A 326 -1.25 21.43 -4.05
C ASN A 326 -2.64 21.18 -4.64
N GLN A 327 -3.25 20.01 -4.40
CA GLN A 327 -4.59 19.69 -4.87
C GLN A 327 -5.60 19.81 -3.71
N PRO A 328 -6.84 20.26 -3.98
CA PRO A 328 -7.91 20.14 -3.00
C PRO A 328 -8.12 18.67 -2.64
N THR A 329 -8.48 18.41 -1.39
CA THR A 329 -8.86 17.06 -0.97
C THR A 329 -10.07 16.59 -1.76
N ARG A 330 -10.31 15.27 -1.78
CA ARG A 330 -11.52 14.72 -2.38
C ARG A 330 -12.79 15.35 -1.81
N LEU A 331 -12.83 15.56 -0.49
CA LEU A 331 -13.94 16.18 0.22
C LEU A 331 -14.27 17.59 -0.31
N GLU A 332 -13.23 18.40 -0.55
CA GLU A 332 -13.40 19.75 -1.10
C GLU A 332 -13.78 19.69 -2.59
N LYS A 333 -13.09 18.85 -3.38
CA LYS A 333 -13.29 18.74 -4.82
C LYS A 333 -14.67 18.21 -5.21
N GLU A 334 -15.20 17.25 -4.45
CA GLU A 334 -16.48 16.56 -4.75
C GLU A 334 -17.67 17.19 -4.01
N GLY A 335 -17.47 18.31 -3.31
CA GLY A 335 -18.54 19.05 -2.62
C GLY A 335 -19.15 18.29 -1.44
N ASP A 336 -18.36 17.45 -0.76
CA ASP A 336 -18.81 16.66 0.40
C ASP A 336 -19.14 17.54 1.60
N TYR A 337 -18.38 18.63 1.79
CA TYR A 337 -18.66 19.62 2.84
C TYR A 337 -20.04 20.26 2.67
N ASP A 338 -20.43 20.62 1.46
CA ASP A 338 -21.76 21.21 1.20
C ASP A 338 -22.89 20.21 1.52
N ARG A 339 -22.70 18.93 1.17
CA ARG A 339 -23.63 17.86 1.54
C ARG A 339 -23.69 17.67 3.06
N ALA A 340 -22.56 17.68 3.74
CA ALA A 340 -22.47 17.63 5.19
C ALA A 340 -23.17 18.82 5.86
N PHE A 341 -22.95 20.05 5.39
CA PHE A 341 -23.59 21.24 5.95
C PHE A 341 -25.11 21.25 5.72
N LYS A 342 -25.58 20.68 4.60
CA LYS A 342 -27.01 20.45 4.39
C LYS A 342 -27.58 19.46 5.42
N TYR A 343 -26.86 18.37 5.69
CA TYR A 343 -27.22 17.43 6.77
C TYR A 343 -27.28 18.14 8.12
N LEU A 344 -26.22 18.87 8.51
CA LEU A 344 -26.11 19.55 9.80
C LEU A 344 -27.22 20.60 10.08
N LYS A 345 -27.90 21.10 9.05
CA LYS A 345 -29.04 22.03 9.21
C LYS A 345 -30.38 21.36 9.58
N GLN A 346 -30.47 20.03 9.52
CA GLN A 346 -31.70 19.30 9.88
C GLN A 346 -31.93 19.34 11.40
N THR A 347 -33.18 19.23 11.86
CA THR A 347 -33.53 19.28 13.29
C THR A 347 -33.32 17.92 13.99
N ASP A 348 -33.82 16.84 13.41
CA ASP A 348 -33.83 15.50 14.02
C ASP A 348 -32.73 14.61 13.43
N LYS A 349 -31.48 15.05 13.59
CA LYS A 349 -30.29 14.39 13.03
C LYS A 349 -29.93 13.14 13.83
N GLU A 350 -29.72 12.03 13.14
CA GLU A 350 -29.08 10.84 13.68
C GLU A 350 -27.95 10.41 12.75
N TYR A 351 -26.73 10.31 13.29
CA TYR A 351 -25.54 10.02 12.49
C TYR A 351 -25.64 8.67 11.75
N LYS A 352 -26.21 7.66 12.41
CA LYS A 352 -26.42 6.34 11.83
C LYS A 352 -27.31 6.36 10.57
N ASN A 353 -28.20 7.35 10.43
CA ASN A 353 -29.13 7.46 9.31
C ASN A 353 -28.52 8.17 8.08
N ILE A 354 -27.23 8.54 8.13
CA ILE A 354 -26.54 9.09 6.96
C ILE A 354 -26.21 7.93 6.00
N ASP A 355 -26.72 7.94 4.78
CA ASP A 355 -26.38 6.92 3.78
C ASP A 355 -25.07 7.23 3.03
N ASP A 356 -24.73 8.52 2.89
CA ASP A 356 -23.53 8.97 2.19
C ASP A 356 -22.26 8.81 3.06
N LEU A 357 -21.38 7.91 2.63
CA LEU A 357 -20.13 7.57 3.32
C LEU A 357 -19.16 8.75 3.41
N PHE A 358 -19.13 9.63 2.41
CA PHE A 358 -18.25 10.79 2.43
C PHE A 358 -18.80 11.91 3.30
N VAL A 359 -20.13 12.05 3.40
CA VAL A 359 -20.75 12.91 4.42
C VAL A 359 -20.39 12.45 5.84
N LYS A 360 -20.41 11.14 6.10
CA LYS A 360 -19.90 10.58 7.37
C LYS A 360 -18.43 10.91 7.60
N LEU A 361 -17.59 10.75 6.56
CA LEU A 361 -16.16 11.04 6.64
C LEU A 361 -15.85 12.50 7.05
N VAL A 362 -16.68 13.46 6.64
CA VAL A 362 -16.49 14.88 7.00
C VAL A 362 -16.41 15.06 8.52
N MET A 363 -17.25 14.38 9.33
CA MET A 363 -17.17 14.45 10.79
C MET A 363 -15.77 14.07 11.32
N PHE A 364 -15.23 12.95 10.83
CA PHE A 364 -13.90 12.50 11.21
C PHE A 364 -12.83 13.51 10.77
N TRP A 365 -12.89 13.93 9.50
CA TRP A 365 -11.87 14.82 8.96
C TRP A 365 -11.87 16.20 9.61
N GLN A 366 -13.02 16.70 10.07
CA GLN A 366 -13.12 17.94 10.83
C GLN A 366 -12.36 17.91 12.15
N LEU A 367 -12.26 16.74 12.81
CA LEU A 367 -11.43 16.59 14.01
C LEU A 367 -9.93 16.77 13.68
N TYR A 368 -9.48 16.21 12.56
CA TYR A 368 -8.12 16.46 12.05
C TYR A 368 -7.90 17.94 11.73
N LEU A 369 -8.86 18.59 11.05
CA LEU A 369 -8.76 20.00 10.72
C LEU A 369 -8.72 20.90 11.96
N ALA A 370 -9.49 20.58 12.99
CA ALA A 370 -9.55 21.32 14.24
C ALA A 370 -8.26 21.17 15.06
N TYR A 371 -7.83 19.95 15.31
CA TYR A 371 -6.76 19.65 16.29
C TYR A 371 -5.38 19.41 15.65
N GLY A 372 -5.30 19.33 14.32
CA GLY A 372 -4.05 19.21 13.58
C GLY A 372 -3.53 17.79 13.44
N GLU A 373 -2.31 17.69 12.90
CA GLU A 373 -1.74 16.42 12.42
C GLU A 373 -1.55 15.38 13.51
N ASP A 374 -1.40 15.79 14.78
CA ASP A 374 -1.17 14.90 15.91
C ASP A 374 -2.46 14.29 16.50
N PHE A 375 -3.64 14.75 16.07
CA PHE A 375 -4.92 14.27 16.62
C PHE A 375 -5.12 12.77 16.43
N TYR A 376 -5.17 12.30 15.18
CA TYR A 376 -5.33 10.89 14.89
C TYR A 376 -4.14 10.03 15.35
N PRO A 377 -2.88 10.46 15.19
CA PRO A 377 -1.75 9.77 15.79
C PRO A 377 -1.92 9.50 17.28
N ASN A 378 -2.37 10.50 18.05
CA ASN A 378 -2.57 10.34 19.48
C ASN A 378 -3.80 9.49 19.82
N LEU A 379 -4.87 9.57 19.03
CA LEU A 379 -6.03 8.69 19.16
C LEU A 379 -5.65 7.22 18.92
N HIS A 380 -4.86 6.96 17.87
CA HIS A 380 -4.38 5.61 17.58
C HIS A 380 -3.52 5.05 18.70
N LYS A 381 -2.59 5.86 19.24
CA LYS A 381 -1.75 5.47 20.38
C LYS A 381 -2.60 5.16 21.60
N LEU A 382 -3.59 6.00 21.93
CA LEU A 382 -4.49 5.79 23.06
C LEU A 382 -5.17 4.42 22.96
N TYR A 383 -5.81 4.09 21.83
CA TYR A 383 -6.47 2.79 21.65
C TYR A 383 -5.49 1.61 21.63
N ARG A 384 -4.28 1.83 21.13
CA ARG A 384 -3.23 0.82 21.12
C ARG A 384 -2.77 0.44 22.52
N GLU A 385 -2.71 1.43 23.41
CA GLU A 385 -2.28 1.27 24.80
C GLU A 385 -3.37 0.74 25.72
N LEU A 386 -4.64 0.72 25.28
CA LEU A 386 -5.72 0.13 26.06
C LEU A 386 -5.47 -1.39 26.26
N PRO A 387 -5.62 -1.89 27.51
CA PRO A 387 -5.71 -3.32 27.77
C PRO A 387 -6.83 -3.96 26.94
N LYS A 388 -6.66 -5.23 26.56
CA LYS A 388 -7.63 -5.95 25.71
C LYS A 388 -9.04 -5.98 26.31
N ASP A 389 -9.15 -6.16 27.63
CA ASP A 389 -10.40 -6.19 28.40
C ASP A 389 -11.05 -4.80 28.58
N LYS A 390 -10.41 -3.74 28.05
CA LYS A 390 -10.92 -2.37 28.04
C LYS A 390 -11.26 -1.87 26.64
N LEU A 391 -11.12 -2.72 25.63
CA LEU A 391 -11.56 -2.39 24.29
C LEU A 391 -13.09 -2.49 24.21
N PRO A 392 -13.73 -1.61 23.44
CA PRO A 392 -15.15 -1.73 23.18
C PRO A 392 -15.44 -3.02 22.39
N GLU A 393 -16.58 -3.65 22.68
CA GLU A 393 -16.95 -4.96 22.11
C GLU A 393 -18.17 -4.89 21.17
N THR A 394 -19.00 -3.86 21.32
CA THR A 394 -20.18 -3.61 20.49
C THR A 394 -20.09 -2.27 19.78
N ASP A 395 -20.83 -2.12 18.67
CA ASP A 395 -20.89 -0.86 17.92
C ASP A 395 -21.27 0.34 18.81
N GLU A 396 -22.18 0.14 19.78
CA GLU A 396 -22.54 1.20 20.72
C GLU A 396 -21.37 1.53 21.67
N ASP A 397 -20.68 0.52 22.20
CA ASP A 397 -19.48 0.75 23.02
C ASP A 397 -18.39 1.50 22.25
N GLU A 398 -18.20 1.17 20.96
CA GLU A 398 -17.24 1.82 20.08
C GLU A 398 -17.57 3.29 19.85
N ILE A 399 -18.84 3.61 19.58
CA ILE A 399 -19.32 4.99 19.45
C ILE A 399 -19.10 5.77 20.74
N GLN A 400 -19.50 5.21 21.89
CA GLN A 400 -19.35 5.88 23.18
C GLN A 400 -17.87 6.06 23.56
N ALA A 401 -17.04 5.03 23.32
CA ALA A 401 -15.60 5.11 23.51
C ALA A 401 -14.96 6.15 22.59
N PHE A 402 -15.39 6.25 21.32
CA PHE A 402 -14.89 7.22 20.37
C PHE A 402 -15.17 8.65 20.85
N ILE A 403 -16.39 8.96 21.27
CA ILE A 403 -16.76 10.28 21.82
C ILE A 403 -15.89 10.65 23.04
N TYR A 404 -15.70 9.71 23.95
CA TYR A 404 -14.89 9.92 25.15
C TYR A 404 -13.39 10.09 24.83
N ASN A 405 -12.83 9.20 24.03
CA ASN A 405 -11.39 9.18 23.75
C ASN A 405 -10.96 10.33 22.84
N THR A 406 -11.80 10.75 21.88
CA THR A 406 -11.55 11.97 21.11
C THR A 406 -11.55 13.21 21.99
N SER A 407 -12.47 13.31 22.97
CA SER A 407 -12.46 14.40 23.96
C SER A 407 -11.17 14.41 24.80
N LYS A 408 -10.67 13.22 25.18
CA LYS A 408 -9.38 13.07 25.87
C LYS A 408 -8.20 13.54 25.03
N VAL A 409 -8.14 13.11 23.78
CA VAL A 409 -7.03 13.47 22.87
C VAL A 409 -7.06 14.96 22.54
N ALA A 410 -8.23 15.52 22.31
CA ALA A 410 -8.44 16.95 22.09
C ALA A 410 -8.16 17.81 23.33
N LYS A 411 -8.19 17.21 24.54
CA LYS A 411 -8.23 17.91 25.83
C LYS A 411 -9.33 18.97 25.87
N GLN A 412 -10.47 18.64 25.25
CA GLN A 412 -11.64 19.50 25.12
C GLN A 412 -12.89 18.63 25.21
N ASN A 413 -13.94 19.13 25.87
CA ASN A 413 -15.22 18.45 25.88
C ASN A 413 -15.88 18.63 24.49
N LEU A 414 -15.89 17.54 23.71
CA LEU A 414 -16.40 17.47 22.34
C LEU A 414 -17.89 17.10 22.24
N LEU A 415 -18.61 16.99 23.35
CA LEU A 415 -20.06 16.72 23.31
C LEU A 415 -20.82 17.67 22.37
N PRO A 416 -20.57 19.00 22.35
CA PRO A 416 -21.24 19.90 21.41
C PRO A 416 -21.00 19.54 19.94
N PHE A 417 -19.80 19.06 19.59
CA PHE A 417 -19.48 18.65 18.23
C PHE A 417 -20.27 17.41 17.81
N PHE A 418 -20.30 16.39 18.67
CA PHE A 418 -21.02 15.15 18.38
C PHE A 418 -22.55 15.34 18.38
N ASP A 419 -23.05 16.25 19.22
CA ASP A 419 -24.46 16.64 19.23
C ASP A 419 -24.88 17.29 17.91
N GLN A 420 -24.01 18.13 17.31
CA GLN A 420 -24.26 18.70 15.97
C GLN A 420 -24.30 17.62 14.89
N TRP A 421 -23.44 16.61 14.98
CA TRP A 421 -23.43 15.49 14.04
C TRP A 421 -24.51 14.44 14.30
N GLY A 422 -25.28 14.54 15.38
CA GLY A 422 -26.27 13.54 15.76
C GLY A 422 -25.65 12.19 16.16
N LEU A 423 -24.36 12.17 16.51
CA LEU A 423 -23.67 11.00 17.10
C LEU A 423 -23.86 11.05 18.62
N LYS A 424 -24.99 10.53 19.08
CA LYS A 424 -25.52 10.81 20.42
C LYS A 424 -24.68 10.12 21.51
N ALA A 425 -24.10 10.92 22.40
CA ALA A 425 -23.49 10.41 23.63
C ALA A 425 -24.58 9.95 24.62
N SER A 426 -24.39 8.77 25.21
CA SER A 426 -25.23 8.30 26.31
C SER A 426 -25.07 9.19 27.54
N GLN A 427 -26.03 9.14 28.48
CA GLN A 427 -25.94 9.92 29.72
C GLN A 427 -24.70 9.55 30.55
N GLU A 428 -24.27 8.29 30.50
CA GLU A 428 -23.06 7.83 31.16
C GLU A 428 -21.81 8.44 30.51
N THR A 429 -21.72 8.40 29.18
CA THR A 429 -20.60 9.00 28.44
C THR A 429 -20.52 10.50 28.65
N ARG A 430 -21.66 11.21 28.67
CA ARG A 430 -21.69 12.65 28.99
C ARG A 430 -21.08 12.93 30.35
N LYS A 431 -21.51 12.20 31.39
CA LYS A 431 -20.94 12.32 32.74
C LYS A 431 -19.44 12.01 32.77
N LYS A 432 -18.99 10.98 32.04
CA LYS A 432 -17.57 10.62 31.92
C LYS A 432 -16.76 11.74 31.26
N VAL A 433 -17.26 12.36 30.19
CA VAL A 433 -16.59 13.47 29.51
C VAL A 433 -16.56 14.73 30.39
N GLU A 434 -17.68 15.08 31.03
CA GLU A 434 -17.77 16.22 31.95
C GLU A 434 -16.82 16.05 33.15
N ALA A 435 -16.67 14.83 33.66
CA ALA A 435 -15.76 14.51 34.76
C ALA A 435 -14.27 14.74 34.42
N LEU A 436 -13.90 14.80 33.13
CA LEU A 436 -12.54 15.17 32.70
C LEU A 436 -12.23 16.65 32.97
N ARG A 437 -13.26 17.49 33.19
CA ARG A 437 -13.15 18.94 33.43
C ARG A 437 -12.38 19.70 32.35
N TYR A 438 -12.43 19.22 31.12
CA TYR A 438 -11.89 19.95 29.99
C TYR A 438 -12.80 21.11 29.58
N PRO A 439 -12.24 22.19 28.99
CA PRO A 439 -13.04 23.28 28.46
C PRO A 439 -14.08 22.76 27.47
N THR A 440 -15.29 23.30 27.53
CA THR A 440 -16.34 22.96 26.56
C THR A 440 -16.03 23.60 25.22
N LEU A 441 -16.17 22.83 24.14
CA LEU A 441 -16.01 23.36 22.79
C LEU A 441 -17.08 24.42 22.50
N THR A 442 -16.62 25.63 22.14
CA THR A 442 -17.49 26.74 21.74
C THR A 442 -17.33 27.10 20.26
N SER A 443 -16.19 26.76 19.65
CA SER A 443 -15.92 27.00 18.23
C SER A 443 -16.71 26.01 17.36
N PRO A 444 -17.32 26.46 16.25
CA PRO A 444 -18.12 25.60 15.37
C PRO A 444 -17.23 24.77 14.45
N ILE A 445 -16.44 23.85 15.01
CA ILE A 445 -15.52 23.03 14.20
C ILE A 445 -16.26 22.10 13.23
N TRP A 446 -17.57 21.88 13.44
CA TRP A 446 -18.46 21.19 12.50
C TRP A 446 -18.72 21.98 11.21
N GLU A 447 -18.26 23.22 11.11
CA GLU A 447 -18.30 24.05 9.89
C GLU A 447 -16.93 24.09 9.17
N ALA A 448 -15.91 23.39 9.68
CA ALA A 448 -14.58 23.40 9.09
C ALA A 448 -14.55 22.68 7.72
N THR A 449 -13.83 23.29 6.77
CA THR A 449 -13.41 22.65 5.50
C THR A 449 -11.89 22.68 5.38
N ASP A 450 -11.32 21.95 4.40
CA ASP A 450 -9.89 22.03 4.14
C ASP A 450 -9.47 23.46 3.74
N ALA A 451 -10.29 24.17 2.95
CA ALA A 451 -10.03 25.56 2.56
C ALA A 451 -10.25 26.58 3.69
N LYS A 452 -11.15 26.29 4.64
CA LYS A 452 -11.49 27.17 5.77
C LYS A 452 -11.51 26.37 7.07
N PRO A 453 -10.33 26.01 7.62
CA PRO A 453 -10.26 25.26 8.86
C PRO A 453 -10.72 26.14 10.03
N VAL A 454 -11.50 25.56 10.94
CA VAL A 454 -11.90 26.21 12.20
C VAL A 454 -11.08 25.59 13.33
N LYS A 455 -10.29 26.40 14.02
CA LYS A 455 -9.52 25.95 15.19
C LYS A 455 -10.32 26.16 16.47
N PRO A 456 -10.24 25.24 17.44
CA PRO A 456 -10.84 25.44 18.74
C PRO A 456 -10.15 26.61 19.44
N VAL A 457 -10.93 27.49 20.06
CA VAL A 457 -10.36 28.51 20.96
C VAL A 457 -9.80 27.78 22.18
N ALA A 458 -8.50 27.91 22.42
CA ALA A 458 -7.91 27.48 23.68
C ALA A 458 -8.57 28.30 24.79
N ALA A 459 -9.37 27.65 25.63
CA ALA A 459 -9.82 28.30 26.84
C ALA A 459 -8.57 28.58 27.67
N TYR A 460 -8.23 29.85 27.84
CA TYR A 460 -7.28 30.27 28.86
C TYR A 460 -7.75 29.66 30.18
N ASP A 461 -6.93 28.81 30.79
CA ASP A 461 -7.16 28.36 32.16
C ASP A 461 -6.99 29.61 33.03
N SER A 462 -8.09 30.31 33.30
CA SER A 462 -8.14 31.33 34.33
C SER A 462 -8.15 30.64 35.68
N ARG A 463 -7.03 30.00 36.02
CA ARG A 463 -6.72 29.58 37.39
C ARG A 463 -5.42 30.25 37.81
N LYS A 464 -5.63 31.42 38.42
CA LYS A 464 -4.84 31.87 39.57
C LYS A 464 -4.89 30.83 40.68
#